data_AF-A0A9W7J619-F1
#
_entry.id   AF-A0A9W7J619-F1
#
_cell.length_a   1.000
_cell.length_b   1.000
_cell.length_c   1.000
_cell.angle_alpha   90.00
_cell.angle_beta   90.00
_cell.angle_gamma   90.00
#
_symmetry.space_group_name_H-M   'P 1'
#
loop_
_entity.id
_entity.type
_entity.pdbx_description
1 polymer ?
#
loop_
_entity_poly.entity_id
_entity_poly.type
_entity_poly.pdbx_seq_one_letter_code
_entity_poly.pdbx_strand_id
1 'polypeptide(L)' 'MPNIGYGSDKKTRHYLPNGFKKFVVHNVGELELLMMHNRTYCAEIVHDVSTKRKEIVERAAQLDVVVTNKLARLRS' A
#
# COMPACT_ATOMS: atom_id res chain seq x y z
N MET A 1 -6.57 4.54 31.15
CA MET A 1 -7.76 4.19 30.36
C MET A 1 -7.71 4.99 29.06
N PRO A 2 -7.94 4.40 27.87
CA PRO A 2 -7.94 5.14 26.61
C PRO A 2 -9.03 6.22 26.62
N ASN A 3 -8.70 7.41 26.15
CA ASN A 3 -9.58 8.58 26.11
C ASN A 3 -9.42 9.35 24.78
N ILE A 4 -10.33 10.27 24.49
CA ILE A 4 -10.31 11.06 23.24
C ILE A 4 -9.07 11.96 23.10
N GLY A 5 -8.43 12.33 24.21
CA GLY A 5 -7.20 13.12 24.26
C GLY A 5 -5.96 12.38 23.73
N TYR A 6 -5.97 11.05 23.68
CA TYR A 6 -4.91 10.26 23.02
C TYR A 6 -5.05 10.18 21.49
N GLY A 7 -6.08 10.82 20.91
CA GLY A 7 -6.29 10.80 19.47
C GLY A 7 -5.16 11.50 18.71
N SER A 8 -4.55 10.81 17.75
CA SER A 8 -3.58 11.42 16.83
C SER A 8 -4.20 12.55 15.99
N ASP A 9 -3.37 13.51 15.61
CA ASP A 9 -3.74 14.62 14.73
C ASP A 9 -4.45 14.11 13.46
N LYS A 10 -5.50 14.82 13.05
CA LYS A 10 -6.34 14.43 11.91
C LYS A 10 -5.56 14.41 10.60
N LYS A 11 -4.56 15.30 10.45
CA LYS A 11 -3.75 15.38 9.22
C LYS A 11 -2.82 14.19 9.06
N THR A 12 -2.21 13.72 10.16
CA THR A 12 -1.21 12.64 10.17
C THR A 12 -1.80 11.28 10.48
N ARG A 13 -3.10 11.20 10.79
CA ARG A 13 -3.78 9.93 11.05
C ARG A 13 -3.64 8.98 9.85
N HIS A 14 -3.39 7.70 10.15
CA HIS A 14 -3.25 6.60 9.20
C HIS A 14 -2.00 6.64 8.29
N TYR A 15 -1.11 7.61 8.49
CA TYR A 15 0.21 7.56 7.86
C TYR A 15 1.07 6.48 8.50
N LEU A 16 1.81 5.76 7.66
CA LEU A 16 2.91 4.90 8.10
C LEU A 16 4.18 5.73 8.32
N PRO A 17 5.18 5.17 9.02
CA PRO A 17 6.50 5.81 9.18
C PRO A 17 7.22 6.14 7.86
N ASN A 18 6.83 5.52 6.74
CA ASN A 18 7.38 5.80 5.41
C ASN A 18 6.82 7.08 4.77
N GLY A 19 5.87 7.78 5.42
CA GLY A 19 5.28 9.00 4.91
C GLY A 19 4.08 8.80 3.96
N PHE A 20 3.61 7.57 3.78
CA PHE A 20 2.44 7.26 2.95
C PHE A 20 1.27 6.74 3.79
N LYS A 21 0.06 6.79 3.22
CA LYS A 21 -1.10 6.05 3.71
C LYS A 21 -1.18 4.69 3.03
N LYS A 22 -1.49 3.63 3.77
CA LYS A 22 -1.64 2.30 3.15
C LYS A 22 -2.97 2.19 2.41
N PHE A 23 -2.92 1.58 1.24
CA PHE A 23 -4.07 1.12 0.48
C PHE A 23 -3.89 -0.37 0.21
N VAL A 24 -4.84 -1.19 0.63
CA VAL A 24 -4.77 -2.64 0.44
C VAL A 24 -5.22 -2.97 -0.97
N VAL A 25 -4.42 -3.74 -1.72
CA VAL A 25 -4.71 -4.14 -3.10
C VAL A 25 -4.84 -5.67 -3.22
N HIS A 26 -5.83 -6.10 -4.00
CA HIS A 26 -6.14 -7.50 -4.30
C HIS A 26 -5.75 -7.90 -5.73
N ASN A 27 -5.75 -6.95 -6.66
CA ASN A 27 -5.49 -7.20 -8.08
C ASN A 27 -4.77 -6.02 -8.74
N VAL A 28 -4.44 -6.19 -10.02
CA VAL A 28 -3.71 -5.20 -10.83
C VAL A 28 -4.59 -3.98 -11.16
N GLY A 29 -5.90 -4.15 -11.33
CA GLY A 29 -6.82 -3.03 -11.63
C GLY A 29 -6.93 -2.02 -10.48
N GLU A 30 -6.83 -2.49 -9.25
CA GLU A 30 -6.82 -1.63 -8.06
C GLU A 30 -5.58 -0.75 -7.95
N LEU A 31 -4.47 -1.10 -8.61
CA LEU A 31 -3.29 -0.23 -8.70
C LEU A 31 -3.55 1.01 -9.56
N GLU A 32 -4.46 0.95 -10.53
CA GLU A 32 -4.73 2.09 -11.41
C GLU A 32 -5.38 3.25 -10.65
N LEU A 33 -6.13 2.95 -9.59
CA LEU A 33 -6.67 3.95 -8.67
C LEU A 33 -5.55 4.76 -7.97
N LEU A 34 -4.36 4.19 -7.85
CA LEU A 34 -3.21 4.83 -7.22
C LEU A 34 -2.36 5.65 -8.21
N MET A 35 -2.68 5.65 -9.51
CA MET A 35 -1.89 6.36 -10.52
C MET A 35 -1.79 7.87 -10.24
N MET A 36 -2.88 8.51 -9.82
CA MET A 36 -2.89 9.93 -9.46
C MET A 36 -2.53 10.19 -7.98
N HIS A 37 -2.44 9.13 -7.17
CA HIS A 37 -2.31 9.20 -5.72
C HIS A 37 -1.01 8.60 -5.18
N ASN A 38 -0.06 8.30 -6.07
CA ASN A 38 1.21 7.65 -5.78
C ASN A 38 2.12 8.41 -4.78
N ARG A 39 1.93 9.73 -4.62
CA ARG A 39 2.65 10.55 -3.63
C ARG A 39 2.08 10.49 -2.22
N THR A 40 0.81 10.10 -2.08
CA THR A 40 0.09 10.10 -0.79
C THR A 40 -0.13 8.67 -0.29
N TYR A 41 -0.28 7.71 -1.19
CA TYR A 41 -0.62 6.34 -0.86
C TYR A 41 0.44 5.34 -1.32
N CYS A 42 0.65 4.31 -0.51
CA CYS A 42 1.43 3.14 -0.85
C CYS A 42 0.51 1.91 -0.94
N ALA A 43 0.84 0.98 -1.83
CA ALA A 43 0.09 -0.26 -1.98
C ALA A 43 0.58 -1.33 -0.97
N GLU A 44 -0.34 -2.02 -0.33
CA GLU A 44 -0.08 -3.21 0.48
C GLU A 44 -0.83 -4.38 -0.14
N ILE A 45 -0.09 -5.38 -0.64
CA ILE A 45 -0.72 -6.51 -1.31
C ILE A 45 -1.29 -7.45 -0.25
N VAL A 46 -2.56 -7.81 -0.38
CA VAL A 46 -3.25 -8.67 0.60
C VAL A 46 -2.56 -10.03 0.76
N HIS A 47 -2.79 -10.66 1.91
CA HIS A 47 -2.23 -11.96 2.25
C HIS A 47 -2.79 -13.12 1.42
N ASP A 48 -3.90 -12.97 0.70
CA ASP A 48 -4.47 -14.04 -0.12
C ASP A 48 -3.79 -14.17 -1.49
N VAL A 49 -3.17 -13.07 -1.97
CA VAL A 49 -2.50 -13.05 -3.27
C VAL A 49 -1.16 -13.78 -3.21
N SER A 50 -1.09 -14.90 -3.92
CA SER A 50 0.09 -15.76 -4.08
C SER A 50 0.88 -15.39 -5.35
N THR A 51 0.80 -16.19 -6.41
CA THR A 51 1.61 -16.05 -7.64
C THR A 51 1.40 -14.74 -8.40
N LYS A 52 0.17 -14.21 -8.42
CA LYS A 52 -0.17 -12.93 -9.06
C LYS A 52 0.54 -11.72 -8.45
N ARG A 53 1.21 -11.87 -7.30
CA ARG A 53 1.98 -10.80 -6.66
C ARG A 53 3.08 -10.25 -7.58
N LYS A 54 3.67 -11.09 -8.43
CA LYS A 54 4.70 -10.68 -9.40
C LYS A 54 4.17 -9.63 -10.37
N GLU A 55 3.01 -9.88 -10.97
CA GLU A 55 2.34 -8.96 -11.90
C GLU A 55 1.98 -7.63 -11.22
N ILE A 56 1.50 -7.68 -9.98
CA ILE A 56 1.17 -6.49 -9.19
C ILE A 56 2.43 -5.67 -8.91
N VAL A 57 3.54 -6.31 -8.53
CA VAL A 57 4.81 -5.61 -8.27
C VAL A 57 5.39 -4.99 -9.54
N GLU A 58 5.35 -5.70 -10.67
CA GLU A 58 5.79 -5.19 -11.97
C GLU A 58 4.94 -4.01 -12.42
N ARG A 59 3.61 -4.09 -12.30
CA ARG A 59 2.71 -2.97 -12.63
C ARG A 59 2.90 -1.79 -11.69
N ALA A 60 3.07 -2.04 -10.39
CA ALA A 60 3.32 -0.98 -9.41
C ALA A 60 4.61 -0.21 -9.72
N ALA A 61 5.66 -0.90 -10.19
CA ALA A 61 6.90 -0.26 -10.64
C ALA A 61 6.68 0.64 -11.87
N GLN A 62 5.81 0.24 -12.81
CA GLN A 62 5.47 1.07 -13.98
C GLN A 62 4.70 2.34 -13.59
N LEU A 63 3.87 2.27 -12.54
CA LEU A 63 3.05 3.38 -12.05
C LEU A 63 3.74 4.25 -10.98
N ASP A 64 5.00 3.95 -10.65
CA ASP A 64 5.76 4.58 -9.57
C ASP A 64 5.03 4.53 -8.21
N VAL A 65 4.40 3.38 -7.91
CA VAL A 65 3.69 3.14 -6.65
C VAL A 65 4.57 2.33 -5.71
N VAL A 66 4.80 2.86 -4.50
CA VAL A 66 5.56 2.15 -3.46
C VAL A 66 4.74 1.00 -2.91
N VAL A 67 5.29 -0.23 -2.97
CA VAL A 67 4.68 -1.44 -2.39
C VAL A 67 5.38 -1.80 -1.08
N THR A 68 4.61 -1.91 0.02
CA THR A 68 5.18 -2.17 1.36
C THR A 68 5.73 -3.59 1.52
N ASN A 69 5.04 -4.59 0.96
CA ASN A 69 5.37 -6.01 1.10
C ASN A 69 5.81 -6.64 -0.24
N LYS A 70 6.67 -5.90 -0.95
CA LYS A 70 7.14 -6.21 -2.32
C LYS A 70 7.85 -7.56 -2.46
N LEU A 71 8.56 -8.05 -1.45
CA LEU A 71 9.34 -9.29 -1.51
C LEU A 71 8.60 -10.53 -0.98
N ALA A 72 7.39 -10.36 -0.45
CA ALA A 72 6.68 -11.45 0.21
C ALA A 72 6.26 -12.53 -0.80
N ARG A 73 6.58 -13.80 -0.52
CA ARG A 73 6.14 -14.98 -1.31
C ARG A 73 6.51 -15.00 -2.80
N LEU A 74 7.39 -14.10 -3.24
CA LEU A 74 8.05 -14.23 -4.54
C LEU A 74 9.11 -15.33 -4.42
N ARG A 75 8.82 -16.49 -5.01
CA ARG A 75 9.84 -17.48 -5.32
C ARG A 75 10.33 -17.23 -6.73
N SER A 76 11.65 -17.32 -6.90
CA SER A 76 12.39 -17.24 -8.17
C SER A 76 11.82 -18.16 -9.23
#